data_AF-A0A7Z9G7J5-F1
#
_entry.id   AF-A0A7Z9G7J5-F1
#
_cell.length_a   1.000
_cell.length_b   1.000
_cell.length_c   1.000
_cell.angle_alpha   90.00
_cell.angle_beta   90.00
_cell.angle_gamma   90.00
#
_symmetry.space_group_name_H-M   'P 1'
#
loop_
_entity.id
_entity.type
_entity.pdbx_description
1 polymer ?
#
loop_
_entity_poly.entity_id
_entity_poly.type
_entity_poly.pdbx_seq_one_letter_code
_entity_poly.pdbx_strand_id
1 'polypeptide(L)'
;IVGRPNVNKSTLINHFLGSERVLASEVPGTTRDAIDTDFDIGERRYTLIDTAGVRRKRSISWDLEKFSVMKAFQTIEHAHVVVLMCDAQEGVTDQDARILNMAMEHGRAAVIAINKWDLVEKDSGTSGAFVKEFQHRMPLLAHVPIVFISAKTGQRSVKLLDIVDQVHVNWQLRITTGPLNRWFVQTTHRQPPPLYKHRAVRLYYCTQARSAPPVFVMQTNMDPEAVTTAYRRFLINQLRANFGFEGCPIRLKIRKRGKRDLIV
;
A
#
# COMPACT_ATOMS: atom_id res chain seq x y z
N ILE A 1 10.06 1.92 -5.51
CA ILE A 1 9.65 0.77 -6.36
C ILE A 1 10.45 -0.44 -5.93
N VAL A 2 9.79 -1.57 -5.63
CA VAL A 2 10.40 -2.80 -5.12
C VAL A 2 9.93 -4.00 -5.95
N GLY A 3 10.57 -5.15 -5.79
CA GLY A 3 10.21 -6.38 -6.50
C GLY A 3 11.42 -7.28 -6.74
N ARG A 4 11.18 -8.50 -7.21
CA ARG A 4 12.22 -9.52 -7.48
C ARG A 4 13.25 -9.07 -8.53
N PRO A 5 14.42 -9.72 -8.63
CA PRO A 5 15.33 -9.49 -9.75
C PRO A 5 14.63 -9.66 -11.11
N ASN A 6 15.14 -9.03 -12.17
CA ASN A 6 14.68 -9.22 -13.57
C ASN A 6 13.22 -8.85 -13.90
N VAL A 7 12.47 -8.27 -12.97
CA VAL A 7 11.14 -7.69 -13.26
C VAL A 7 11.21 -6.36 -14.03
N ASN A 8 12.40 -5.85 -14.37
CA ASN A 8 12.67 -4.59 -15.11
C ASN A 8 12.42 -3.26 -14.32
N LYS A 9 12.69 -3.23 -13.01
CA LYS A 9 12.53 -2.02 -12.16
C LYS A 9 13.27 -0.80 -12.71
N SER A 10 14.54 -0.98 -13.08
CA SER A 10 15.37 0.11 -13.62
C SER A 10 14.86 0.64 -14.95
N THR A 11 14.26 -0.22 -15.79
CA THR A 11 13.66 0.22 -17.05
C THR A 11 12.48 1.15 -16.79
N LEU A 12 11.61 0.81 -15.83
CA LEU A 12 10.49 1.67 -15.45
C LEU A 12 10.97 3.01 -14.87
N ILE A 13 11.98 2.97 -14.01
CA ILE A 13 12.57 4.19 -13.43
C ILE A 13 13.18 5.07 -14.51
N ASN A 14 13.96 4.50 -15.43
CA ASN A 14 14.53 5.27 -16.54
C ASN A 14 13.45 5.82 -17.47
N HIS A 15 12.36 5.09 -17.66
CA HIS A 15 11.21 5.61 -18.41
C HIS A 15 10.59 6.82 -17.71
N PHE A 16 10.47 6.81 -16.38
CA PHE A 16 10.04 7.98 -15.62
C PHE A 16 11.05 9.10 -15.62
N LEU A 17 12.36 8.85 -15.67
CA LEU A 17 13.38 9.92 -15.65
C LEU A 17 13.68 10.50 -17.04
N GLY A 18 13.45 9.72 -18.10
CA GLY A 18 13.78 10.09 -19.48
C GLY A 18 12.58 10.45 -20.35
N SER A 19 11.36 10.49 -19.80
CA SER A 19 10.21 10.95 -20.58
C SER A 19 10.26 12.47 -20.75
N GLU A 20 9.88 12.99 -21.93
CA GLU A 20 9.90 14.42 -22.27
C GLU A 20 9.14 15.32 -21.27
N ARG A 21 8.26 14.74 -20.45
CA ARG A 21 7.45 15.44 -19.45
C ARG A 21 8.14 15.59 -18.09
N VAL A 22 9.40 15.16 -17.98
CA VAL A 22 10.12 15.08 -16.72
C VAL A 22 11.23 16.09 -16.66
N LEU A 23 11.05 17.07 -15.78
CA LEU A 23 12.11 17.96 -15.36
C LEU A 23 12.79 17.31 -14.16
N ALA A 24 14.03 16.87 -14.35
CA ALA A 24 14.87 16.45 -13.23
C ALA A 24 15.30 17.70 -12.46
N SER A 25 14.87 17.81 -11.21
CA SER A 25 15.22 18.93 -10.34
C SER A 25 16.60 18.66 -9.71
N GLU A 26 17.65 19.27 -10.26
CA GLU A 26 18.96 19.34 -9.61
C GLU A 26 18.98 20.47 -8.57
N VAL A 27 18.23 20.33 -7.47
CA VAL A 27 18.36 21.26 -6.33
C VAL A 27 19.39 20.67 -5.35
N PRO A 28 20.67 21.09 -5.41
CA PRO A 28 21.65 20.71 -4.40
C PRO A 28 21.30 21.38 -3.07
N GLY A 29 20.97 20.60 -2.03
CA GLY A 29 20.79 21.18 -0.69
C GLY A 29 19.93 20.45 0.33
N THR A 30 19.36 19.28 0.06
CA THR A 30 18.63 18.53 1.10
C THR A 30 19.51 17.41 1.67
N THR A 31 19.93 17.58 2.93
CA THR A 31 20.62 16.56 3.75
C THR A 31 19.69 15.41 4.17
N ARG A 32 19.10 14.73 3.19
CA ARG A 32 18.49 13.40 3.36
C ARG A 32 18.91 12.54 2.18
N ASP A 33 20.07 11.91 2.39
CA ASP A 33 20.68 10.81 1.63
C ASP A 33 20.89 11.04 0.12
N ALA A 34 22.16 11.00 -0.31
CA ALA A 34 22.65 11.24 -1.68
C ALA A 34 22.22 10.21 -2.74
N ILE A 35 21.06 9.57 -2.55
CA ILE A 35 20.60 8.37 -3.23
C ILE A 35 19.16 8.50 -3.78
N ASP A 36 18.37 9.45 -3.31
CA ASP A 36 17.01 9.69 -3.81
C ASP A 36 17.03 10.49 -5.12
N THR A 37 15.99 10.33 -5.95
CA THR A 37 15.88 11.06 -7.22
C THR A 37 14.51 11.71 -7.33
N ASP A 38 14.50 13.04 -7.37
CA ASP A 38 13.31 13.82 -7.64
C ASP A 38 13.01 13.88 -9.14
N PHE A 39 11.72 13.83 -9.47
CA PHE A 39 11.23 13.98 -10.82
C PHE A 39 9.81 14.53 -10.83
N ASP A 40 9.50 15.31 -11.86
CA ASP A 40 8.18 15.89 -12.05
C ASP A 40 7.47 15.21 -13.23
N ILE A 41 6.15 15.08 -13.16
CA ILE A 41 5.31 14.77 -14.34
C ILE A 41 4.14 15.75 -14.38
N GLY A 42 4.21 16.68 -15.32
CA GLY A 42 3.31 17.85 -15.31
C GLY A 42 3.55 18.66 -14.04
N GLU A 43 2.50 18.88 -13.23
CA GLU A 43 2.58 19.63 -11.97
C GLU A 43 2.83 18.73 -10.74
N ARG A 44 2.91 17.41 -10.94
CA ARG A 44 3.03 16.42 -9.86
C ARG A 44 4.50 16.13 -9.58
N ARG A 45 4.90 16.26 -8.33
CA ARG A 45 6.28 16.03 -7.86
C ARG A 45 6.41 14.70 -7.17
N TYR A 46 7.47 13.98 -7.50
CA TYR A 46 7.75 12.66 -6.95
C TYR A 46 9.21 12.56 -6.52
N THR A 47 9.45 11.78 -5.47
CA THR A 47 10.80 11.36 -5.07
C THR A 47 10.87 9.84 -5.16
N LEU A 48 11.78 9.33 -5.98
CA LEU A 48 12.15 7.92 -5.99
C LEU A 48 13.11 7.65 -4.83
N ILE A 49 12.67 6.84 -3.89
CA ILE A 49 13.46 6.43 -2.73
C ILE A 49 14.47 5.34 -3.11
N ASP A 50 15.70 5.48 -2.62
CA ASP A 50 16.81 4.53 -2.72
C ASP A 50 17.18 4.10 -4.15
N THR A 51 17.46 5.10 -5.01
CA THR A 51 17.87 4.86 -6.41
C THR A 51 19.34 4.47 -6.59
N ALA A 52 20.10 4.19 -5.53
CA ALA A 52 21.54 3.89 -5.60
C ALA A 52 21.84 2.70 -6.51
N GLY A 53 20.98 1.68 -6.48
CA GLY A 53 21.12 0.50 -7.34
C GLY A 53 20.78 0.77 -8.82
N VAL A 54 20.06 1.87 -9.10
CA VAL A 54 19.69 2.28 -10.47
C VAL A 54 20.76 3.20 -11.05
N ARG A 55 21.29 4.15 -10.27
CA ARG A 55 22.41 5.03 -10.68
C ARG A 55 23.73 4.27 -10.87
N ARG A 56 24.01 3.24 -10.06
CA ARG A 56 25.26 2.44 -10.14
C ARG A 56 25.33 1.46 -11.32
N LYS A 57 24.27 1.26 -12.10
CA LYS A 57 24.28 0.33 -13.26
C LYS A 57 25.24 0.70 -14.41
N ARG A 58 26.05 1.76 -14.28
CA ARG A 58 27.22 2.00 -15.14
C ARG A 58 28.40 1.06 -14.85
N SER A 59 28.44 0.36 -13.70
CA SER A 59 29.45 -0.68 -13.48
C SER A 59 29.00 -1.73 -12.45
N ILE A 60 29.24 -3.00 -12.80
CA ILE A 60 29.30 -4.19 -11.93
C ILE A 60 28.01 -5.03 -11.79
N SER A 61 28.24 -6.33 -11.98
CA SER A 61 27.36 -7.49 -11.88
C SER A 61 26.80 -7.73 -10.47
N TRP A 62 25.59 -8.27 -10.42
CA TRP A 62 24.82 -8.52 -9.21
C TRP A 62 25.26 -9.80 -8.49
N ASP A 63 25.72 -9.69 -7.25
CA ASP A 63 25.84 -10.82 -6.30
C ASP A 63 25.45 -10.36 -4.90
N LEU A 64 24.15 -10.15 -4.62
CA LEU A 64 23.69 -9.63 -3.32
C LEU A 64 22.22 -10.00 -2.98
N GLU A 65 21.92 -11.30 -2.84
CA GLU A 65 20.60 -11.74 -2.36
C GLU A 65 20.33 -11.35 -0.89
N LYS A 66 21.36 -11.33 -0.03
CA LYS A 66 21.21 -10.96 1.40
C LYS A 66 21.14 -9.45 1.65
N PHE A 67 21.79 -8.62 0.84
CA PHE A 67 21.70 -7.16 0.97
C PHE A 67 20.40 -6.59 0.38
N SER A 68 19.68 -7.36 -0.44
CA SER A 68 18.43 -6.90 -1.07
C SER A 68 17.26 -6.73 -0.09
N VAL A 69 17.20 -7.51 1.00
CA VAL A 69 16.09 -7.45 1.97
C VAL A 69 16.22 -6.28 2.94
N MET A 70 17.41 -6.09 3.54
CA MET A 70 17.69 -4.93 4.42
C MET A 70 17.55 -3.61 3.68
N LYS A 71 17.96 -3.59 2.41
CA LYS A 71 17.82 -2.41 1.56
C LYS A 71 16.35 -2.12 1.20
N ALA A 72 15.57 -3.16 0.89
CA ALA A 72 14.12 -3.03 0.70
C ALA A 72 13.41 -2.51 1.96
N PHE A 73 13.85 -2.90 3.15
CA PHE A 73 13.32 -2.40 4.42
C PHE A 73 13.53 -0.89 4.57
N GLN A 74 14.76 -0.40 4.37
CA GLN A 74 15.06 1.04 4.41
C GLN A 74 14.25 1.80 3.35
N THR A 75 14.17 1.29 2.12
CA THR A 75 13.36 1.90 1.05
C THR A 75 11.89 2.03 1.46
N ILE A 76 11.32 0.99 2.08
CA ILE A 76 9.92 0.99 2.50
C ILE A 76 9.68 2.00 3.63
N GLU A 77 10.60 2.11 4.59
CA GLU A 77 10.44 3.02 5.72
C GLU A 77 10.43 4.51 5.31
N HIS A 78 11.13 4.88 4.25
CA HIS A 78 11.13 6.26 3.77
C HIS A 78 10.04 6.55 2.73
N ALA A 79 9.41 5.53 2.15
CA ALA A 79 8.35 5.70 1.16
C ALA A 79 7.00 6.06 1.77
N HIS A 80 6.18 6.79 1.03
CA HIS A 80 4.74 6.92 1.30
C HIS A 80 3.94 5.78 0.64
N VAL A 81 4.27 5.50 -0.63
CA VAL A 81 3.63 4.47 -1.45
C VAL A 81 4.70 3.53 -2.00
N VAL A 82 4.50 2.24 -1.79
CA VAL A 82 5.34 1.16 -2.29
C VAL A 82 4.72 0.58 -3.56
N VAL A 83 5.37 0.82 -4.70
CA VAL A 83 5.03 0.10 -5.93
C VAL A 83 5.78 -1.23 -5.95
N LEU A 84 5.07 -2.33 -5.75
CA LEU A 84 5.58 -3.68 -5.92
C LEU A 84 5.44 -4.08 -7.38
N MET A 85 6.56 -4.32 -8.04
CA MET A 85 6.57 -4.70 -9.44
C MET A 85 6.79 -6.20 -9.61
N CYS A 86 5.90 -6.86 -10.33
CA CYS A 86 5.93 -8.30 -10.60
C CYS A 86 6.06 -8.55 -12.10
N ASP A 87 6.52 -9.74 -12.48
CA ASP A 87 6.53 -10.20 -13.86
C ASP A 87 5.16 -10.80 -14.22
N ALA A 88 4.57 -10.41 -15.33
CA ALA A 88 3.29 -10.95 -15.79
C ALA A 88 3.35 -12.45 -16.13
N GLN A 89 4.49 -12.94 -16.62
CA GLN A 89 4.64 -14.34 -17.02
C GLN A 89 4.80 -15.27 -15.82
N GLU A 90 5.47 -14.79 -14.76
CA GLU A 90 5.66 -15.55 -13.52
C GLU A 90 4.52 -15.34 -12.51
N GLY A 91 3.75 -14.26 -12.70
CA GLY A 91 2.70 -13.86 -11.76
C GLY A 91 3.24 -13.37 -10.42
N VAL A 92 2.36 -13.39 -9.42
CA VAL A 92 2.70 -12.98 -8.05
C VAL A 92 3.18 -14.20 -7.26
N THR A 93 4.35 -14.08 -6.63
CA THR A 93 4.99 -15.14 -5.84
C THR A 93 4.89 -14.90 -4.33
N ASP A 94 5.27 -15.89 -3.52
CA ASP A 94 5.29 -15.75 -2.06
C ASP A 94 6.29 -14.69 -1.59
N GLN A 95 7.39 -14.49 -2.33
CA GLN A 95 8.34 -13.42 -2.04
C GLN A 95 7.71 -12.04 -2.28
N ASP A 96 6.91 -11.88 -3.32
CA ASP A 96 6.16 -10.65 -3.59
C ASP A 96 5.14 -10.38 -2.46
N ALA A 97 4.45 -11.42 -1.97
CA ALA A 97 3.55 -11.33 -0.82
C ALA A 97 4.27 -10.84 0.45
N ARG A 98 5.48 -11.36 0.72
CA ARG A 98 6.29 -10.95 1.88
C ARG A 98 6.67 -9.47 1.81
N ILE A 99 7.10 -8.99 0.64
CA ILE A 99 7.45 -7.57 0.44
C ILE A 99 6.22 -6.69 0.66
N LEU A 100 5.06 -7.09 0.13
CA LEU A 100 3.82 -6.34 0.28
C LEU A 100 3.31 -6.31 1.72
N ASN A 101 3.37 -7.44 2.43
CA ASN A 101 3.05 -7.50 3.86
C ASN A 101 3.98 -6.61 4.67
N MET A 102 5.29 -6.63 4.40
CA MET A 102 6.25 -5.74 5.04
C MET A 102 5.88 -4.27 4.83
N ALA A 103 5.54 -3.85 3.61
CA ALA A 103 5.06 -2.49 3.36
C ALA A 103 3.83 -2.13 4.22
N MET A 104 2.85 -3.03 4.29
CA MET A 104 1.63 -2.83 5.09
C MET A 104 1.91 -2.77 6.60
N GLU A 105 2.81 -3.62 7.11
CA GLU A 105 3.23 -3.62 8.51
C GLU A 105 3.91 -2.31 8.89
N HIS A 106 4.78 -1.78 8.02
CA HIS A 106 5.39 -0.46 8.15
C HIS A 106 4.41 0.70 7.94
N GLY A 107 3.14 0.40 7.66
CA GLY A 107 2.11 1.40 7.52
C GLY A 107 2.21 2.17 6.21
N ARG A 108 2.80 1.58 5.17
CA ARG A 108 2.96 2.21 3.86
C ARG A 108 1.83 1.76 2.95
N ALA A 109 1.35 2.69 2.14
CA ALA A 109 0.41 2.34 1.10
C ALA A 109 1.11 1.55 0.00
N ALA A 110 0.37 0.80 -0.80
CA ALA A 110 0.96 -0.02 -1.84
C ALA A 110 0.12 -0.08 -3.11
N VAL A 111 0.82 -0.34 -4.22
CA VAL A 111 0.26 -0.61 -5.55
C VAL A 111 1.04 -1.77 -6.15
N ILE A 112 0.35 -2.68 -6.83
CA ILE A 112 0.99 -3.77 -7.57
C ILE A 112 1.06 -3.39 -9.05
N ALA A 113 2.26 -3.41 -9.62
CA ALA A 113 2.50 -3.19 -11.03
C ALA A 113 2.91 -4.51 -11.70
N ILE A 114 2.01 -5.10 -12.48
CA ILE A 114 2.27 -6.29 -13.28
C ILE A 114 2.93 -5.87 -14.58
N ASN A 115 4.24 -6.08 -14.66
CA ASN A 115 5.09 -5.63 -15.76
C ASN A 115 5.28 -6.70 -16.83
N LYS A 116 5.84 -6.31 -17.99
CA LYS A 116 5.96 -7.14 -19.19
C LYS A 116 4.60 -7.56 -19.76
N TRP A 117 3.57 -6.75 -19.52
CA TRP A 117 2.24 -7.02 -20.02
C TRP A 117 2.18 -7.00 -21.56
N ASP A 118 3.17 -6.43 -22.23
CA ASP A 118 3.36 -6.53 -23.69
C ASP A 118 3.66 -7.95 -24.18
N LEU A 119 4.20 -8.83 -23.33
CA LEU A 119 4.56 -10.21 -23.68
C LEU A 119 3.44 -11.23 -23.44
N VAL A 120 2.36 -10.81 -22.78
CA VAL A 120 1.20 -11.67 -22.51
C VAL A 120 0.29 -11.66 -23.74
N GLU A 121 -0.06 -12.83 -24.26
CA GLU A 121 -1.16 -12.96 -25.22
C GLU A 121 -2.49 -12.68 -24.53
N LYS A 122 -3.31 -11.80 -25.11
CA LYS A 122 -4.47 -11.23 -24.43
C LYS A 122 -5.76 -11.62 -25.13
N ASP A 123 -6.71 -12.04 -24.32
CA ASP A 123 -8.14 -12.03 -24.63
C ASP A 123 -8.88 -11.02 -23.73
N SER A 124 -10.20 -10.91 -23.91
CA SER A 124 -11.05 -10.01 -23.11
C SER A 124 -11.07 -10.35 -21.61
N GLY A 125 -10.67 -11.56 -21.21
CA GLY A 125 -10.75 -12.06 -19.84
C GLY A 125 -9.43 -12.09 -19.07
N THR A 126 -8.29 -12.03 -19.75
CA THR A 126 -6.95 -12.35 -19.20
C THR A 126 -6.62 -11.50 -17.96
N SER A 127 -6.88 -10.19 -18.03
CA SER A 127 -6.61 -9.29 -16.89
C SER A 127 -7.52 -9.55 -15.69
N GLY A 128 -8.80 -9.85 -15.92
CA GLY A 128 -9.76 -10.19 -14.87
C GLY A 128 -9.46 -11.52 -14.20
N ALA A 129 -9.04 -12.52 -14.99
CA ALA A 129 -8.59 -13.81 -14.46
C ALA A 129 -7.37 -13.64 -13.55
N PHE A 130 -6.38 -12.84 -13.97
CA PHE A 130 -5.20 -12.55 -13.15
C PHE A 130 -5.56 -11.90 -11.81
N VAL A 131 -6.45 -10.90 -11.82
CA VAL A 131 -6.91 -10.22 -10.59
C VAL A 131 -7.64 -11.21 -9.67
N LYS A 132 -8.53 -12.04 -10.20
CA LYS A 132 -9.25 -13.05 -9.42
C LYS A 132 -8.30 -14.06 -8.78
N GLU A 133 -7.32 -14.54 -9.54
CA GLU A 133 -6.33 -15.49 -9.06
C GLU A 133 -5.46 -14.87 -7.96
N PHE A 134 -5.03 -13.62 -8.12
CA PHE A 134 -4.32 -12.89 -7.07
C PHE A 134 -5.17 -12.75 -5.80
N GLN A 135 -6.44 -12.35 -5.93
CA GLN A 135 -7.33 -12.19 -4.78
C GLN A 135 -7.61 -13.52 -4.08
N HIS A 136 -7.66 -14.63 -4.83
CA HIS A 136 -7.82 -15.96 -4.28
C HIS A 136 -6.58 -16.40 -3.49
N ARG A 137 -5.38 -16.22 -4.05
CA ARG A 137 -4.12 -16.58 -3.39
C ARG A 137 -3.76 -15.66 -2.23
N MET A 138 -4.13 -14.38 -2.29
CA MET A 138 -3.74 -13.35 -1.33
C MET A 138 -4.94 -12.53 -0.82
N PRO A 139 -5.91 -13.15 -0.14
CA PRO A 139 -7.18 -12.51 0.23
C PRO A 139 -6.99 -11.31 1.18
N LEU A 140 -5.94 -11.33 2.00
CA LEU A 140 -5.62 -10.21 2.91
C LEU A 140 -5.13 -8.96 2.14
N LEU A 141 -4.60 -9.15 0.93
CA LEU A 141 -4.03 -8.11 0.07
C LEU A 141 -4.92 -7.79 -1.13
N ALA A 142 -6.12 -8.37 -1.20
CA ALA A 142 -7.11 -8.14 -2.26
C ALA A 142 -7.53 -6.66 -2.44
N HIS A 143 -7.25 -5.83 -1.42
CA HIS A 143 -7.53 -4.40 -1.42
C HIS A 143 -6.41 -3.55 -2.05
N VAL A 144 -5.32 -4.16 -2.52
CA VAL A 144 -4.21 -3.46 -3.16
C VAL A 144 -4.48 -3.36 -4.65
N PRO A 145 -4.46 -2.15 -5.25
CA PRO A 145 -4.77 -1.98 -6.65
C PRO A 145 -3.70 -2.60 -7.54
N ILE A 146 -4.13 -3.23 -8.63
CA ILE A 146 -3.27 -3.89 -9.62
C ILE A 146 -3.29 -3.11 -10.93
N VAL A 147 -2.10 -2.80 -11.45
CA VAL A 147 -1.91 -2.07 -12.70
C VAL A 147 -1.06 -2.91 -13.64
N PHE A 148 -1.58 -3.20 -14.82
CA PHE A 148 -0.82 -3.89 -15.87
C PHE A 148 -0.07 -2.88 -16.72
N ILE A 149 1.26 -3.00 -16.78
CA ILE A 149 2.15 -2.06 -17.44
C ILE A 149 3.17 -2.77 -18.35
N SER A 150 3.81 -1.99 -19.22
CA SER A 150 5.08 -2.38 -19.83
C SER A 150 6.10 -1.27 -19.63
N ALA A 151 7.10 -1.54 -18.81
CA ALA A 151 8.24 -0.65 -18.61
C ALA A 151 9.06 -0.46 -19.90
N LYS A 152 9.07 -1.47 -20.79
CA LYS A 152 9.83 -1.44 -22.05
C LYS A 152 9.19 -0.46 -23.05
N THR A 153 7.87 -0.52 -23.22
CA THR A 153 7.15 0.30 -24.19
C THR A 153 6.60 1.60 -23.59
N GLY A 154 6.59 1.72 -22.26
CA GLY A 154 5.90 2.80 -21.55
C GLY A 154 4.40 2.61 -21.41
N GLN A 155 3.85 1.47 -21.86
CA GLN A 155 2.42 1.21 -21.79
C GLN A 155 1.92 1.35 -20.35
N ARG A 156 0.96 2.28 -20.15
CA ARG A 156 0.28 2.56 -18.87
C ARG A 156 1.21 2.98 -17.72
N SER A 157 2.42 3.45 -18.00
CA SER A 157 3.34 3.99 -16.99
C SER A 157 2.75 5.22 -16.27
N VAL A 158 2.11 6.14 -17.01
CA VAL A 158 1.42 7.30 -16.43
C VAL A 158 0.22 6.88 -15.58
N LYS A 159 -0.56 5.90 -16.05
CA LYS A 159 -1.71 5.35 -15.30
C LYS A 159 -1.28 4.74 -13.97
N LEU A 160 -0.09 4.14 -13.90
CA LEU A 160 0.46 3.67 -12.63
C LEU A 160 0.65 4.83 -11.65
N LEU A 161 1.15 5.98 -12.11
CA LEU A 161 1.33 7.16 -11.26
C LEU A 161 0.00 7.77 -10.82
N ASP A 162 -1.01 7.82 -11.70
CA ASP A 162 -2.36 8.26 -11.29
C ASP A 162 -2.91 7.40 -10.14
N ILE A 163 -2.66 6.09 -10.17
CA ILE A 163 -3.08 5.16 -9.11
C ILE A 163 -2.22 5.34 -7.85
N VAL A 164 -0.92 5.59 -8.00
CA VAL A 164 -0.03 5.94 -6.88
C VAL A 164 -0.53 7.20 -6.16
N ASP A 165 -0.92 8.24 -6.90
CA ASP A 165 -1.47 9.49 -6.34
C ASP A 165 -2.78 9.23 -5.60
N GLN A 166 -3.69 8.47 -6.21
CA GLN A 166 -4.96 8.13 -5.57
C GLN A 166 -4.76 7.35 -4.27
N VAL A 167 -3.84 6.37 -4.28
CA VAL A 167 -3.50 5.60 -3.08
C VAL A 167 -2.81 6.48 -2.03
N HIS A 168 -1.97 7.44 -2.44
CA HIS A 168 -1.36 8.41 -1.53
C HIS A 168 -2.42 9.30 -0.85
N VAL A 169 -3.39 9.81 -1.62
CA VAL A 169 -4.53 10.58 -1.09
C VAL A 169 -5.33 9.74 -0.09
N ASN A 170 -5.67 8.50 -0.44
CA ASN A 170 -6.36 7.57 0.46
C ASN A 170 -5.56 7.34 1.76
N TRP A 171 -4.24 7.23 1.63
CA TRP A 171 -3.33 7.01 2.76
C TRP A 171 -3.21 8.21 3.69
N GLN A 172 -3.54 9.42 3.23
CA GLN A 172 -3.57 10.64 4.04
C GLN A 172 -4.97 11.07 4.46
N LEU A 173 -6.01 10.36 4.00
CA LEU A 173 -7.40 10.75 4.20
C LEU A 173 -7.75 10.86 5.68
N ARG A 174 -8.29 12.03 6.08
CA ARG A 174 -8.83 12.29 7.42
C ARG A 174 -10.35 12.33 7.35
N ILE A 175 -11.00 11.46 8.12
CA ILE A 175 -12.45 11.41 8.30
C ILE A 175 -12.78 12.12 9.61
N THR A 176 -13.70 13.09 9.53
CA THR A 176 -14.20 13.79 10.71
C THR A 176 -15.07 12.88 11.57
N THR A 177 -15.15 13.18 12.87
CA THR A 177 -15.83 12.32 13.86
C THR A 177 -17.32 12.15 13.57
N GLY A 178 -18.00 13.16 13.02
CA GLY A 178 -19.44 13.10 12.71
C GLY A 178 -19.80 12.00 11.70
N PRO A 179 -19.34 12.09 10.43
CA PRO A 179 -19.54 11.04 9.44
C PRO A 179 -19.06 9.66 9.90
N LEU A 180 -17.90 9.60 10.56
CA LEU A 180 -17.35 8.34 11.07
C LEU A 180 -18.28 7.68 12.08
N ASN A 181 -18.82 8.42 13.05
CA ASN A 181 -19.69 7.83 14.07
C ASN A 181 -21.08 7.52 13.55
N ARG A 182 -21.61 8.28 12.58
CA ARG A 182 -22.85 7.91 11.89
C ARG A 182 -22.72 6.57 11.18
N TRP A 183 -21.65 6.39 10.40
CA TRP A 183 -21.33 5.11 9.77
C TRP A 183 -21.16 4.00 10.82
N PHE A 184 -20.39 4.27 11.88
CA PHE A 184 -20.07 3.28 12.90
C PHE A 184 -21.31 2.73 13.60
N VAL A 185 -22.24 3.61 14.00
CA VAL A 185 -23.51 3.21 14.62
C VAL A 185 -24.33 2.37 13.64
N GLN A 186 -24.46 2.79 12.38
CA GLN A 186 -25.21 2.04 11.37
C GLN A 186 -24.62 0.65 11.12
N THR A 187 -23.30 0.55 10.95
CA THR A 187 -22.60 -0.72 10.67
C THR A 187 -22.70 -1.69 11.85
N THR A 188 -22.48 -1.20 13.08
CA THR A 188 -22.53 -2.04 14.29
C THR A 188 -23.95 -2.42 14.68
N HIS A 189 -24.96 -1.61 14.33
CA HIS A 189 -26.37 -1.98 14.49
C HIS A 189 -26.78 -3.05 13.47
N ARG A 190 -26.40 -2.90 12.20
CA ARG A 190 -26.70 -3.87 11.13
C ARG A 190 -26.04 -5.21 11.39
N GLN A 191 -24.80 -5.21 11.85
CA GLN A 191 -24.05 -6.42 12.16
C GLN A 191 -23.38 -6.25 13.53
N PRO A 192 -24.05 -6.63 14.63
CA PRO A 192 -23.50 -6.48 15.98
C PRO A 192 -22.31 -7.42 16.22
N PRO A 193 -21.40 -7.07 17.13
CA PRO A 193 -20.35 -7.97 17.57
C PRO A 193 -20.96 -9.26 18.18
N PRO A 194 -20.33 -10.43 17.99
CA PRO A 194 -20.78 -11.65 18.63
C PRO A 194 -20.62 -11.56 20.16
N LEU A 195 -21.36 -12.42 20.89
CA LEU A 195 -21.18 -12.57 22.32
C LEU A 195 -19.75 -13.06 22.64
N TYR A 196 -19.21 -12.57 23.75
CA TYR A 196 -17.92 -13.04 24.27
C TYR A 196 -18.11 -13.52 25.70
N LYS A 197 -17.79 -14.79 25.97
CA LYS A 197 -18.02 -15.43 27.28
C LYS A 197 -19.45 -15.20 27.79
N HIS A 198 -20.44 -15.43 26.92
CA HIS A 198 -21.87 -15.23 27.17
C HIS A 198 -22.31 -13.79 27.50
N ARG A 199 -21.44 -12.78 27.29
CA ARG A 199 -21.75 -11.36 27.53
C ARG A 199 -21.77 -10.57 26.22
N ALA A 200 -22.66 -9.58 26.16
CA ALA A 200 -22.78 -8.71 25.00
C ALA A 200 -21.59 -7.73 24.91
N VAL A 201 -20.92 -7.75 23.76
CA VAL A 201 -19.86 -6.80 23.43
C VAL A 201 -20.49 -5.56 22.81
N ARG A 202 -20.30 -4.41 23.45
CA ARG A 202 -20.85 -3.12 23.03
C ARG A 202 -19.73 -2.21 22.58
N LEU A 203 -19.89 -1.66 21.39
CA LEU A 203 -19.00 -0.68 20.80
C LEU A 203 -19.65 0.70 20.88
N TYR A 204 -18.93 1.69 21.44
CA TYR A 204 -19.53 2.97 21.81
C TYR A 204 -19.23 4.10 20.84
N TYR A 205 -17.98 4.20 20.41
CA TYR A 205 -17.48 5.35 19.68
C TYR A 205 -16.26 4.98 18.86
N CYS A 206 -16.09 5.64 17.72
CA CYS A 206 -14.95 5.48 16.83
C CYS A 206 -14.31 6.84 16.50
N THR A 207 -12.99 6.90 16.52
CA THR A 207 -12.21 8.07 16.09
C THR A 207 -11.08 7.66 15.17
N GLN A 208 -10.70 8.54 14.25
CA GLN A 208 -9.42 8.43 13.56
C GLN A 208 -8.34 9.20 14.33
N ALA A 209 -7.37 8.47 14.89
CA ALA A 209 -6.26 9.06 15.63
C ALA A 209 -5.20 9.64 14.69
N ARG A 210 -4.83 8.90 13.63
CA ARG A 210 -3.81 9.30 12.66
C ARG A 210 -4.29 9.03 11.23
N SER A 211 -3.82 9.83 10.28
CA SER A 211 -4.14 9.65 8.86
C SER A 211 -3.14 8.82 8.10
N ALA A 212 -1.83 8.97 8.33
CA ALA A 212 -0.77 8.33 7.55
C ALA A 212 0.10 7.36 8.40
N PRO A 213 -0.17 6.04 8.39
CA PRO A 213 -1.37 5.38 7.87
C PRO A 213 -2.63 5.64 8.71
N PRO A 214 -3.83 5.29 8.19
CA PRO A 214 -5.09 5.47 8.90
C PRO A 214 -5.15 4.60 10.15
N VAL A 215 -5.23 5.25 11.32
CA VAL A 215 -5.38 4.58 12.63
C VAL A 215 -6.72 4.92 13.22
N PHE A 216 -7.58 3.92 13.37
CA PHE A 216 -8.88 4.04 14.03
C PHE A 216 -8.82 3.48 15.44
N VAL A 217 -9.49 4.16 16.36
CA VAL A 217 -9.63 3.75 17.76
C VAL A 217 -11.11 3.59 18.06
N MET A 218 -11.52 2.40 18.49
CA MET A 218 -12.89 2.12 18.91
C MET A 218 -12.93 1.77 20.40
N GLN A 219 -13.96 2.26 21.08
CA GLN A 219 -14.17 1.97 22.50
C GLN A 219 -15.18 0.84 22.70
N THR A 220 -14.87 -0.06 23.62
CA THR A 220 -15.70 -1.23 23.98
C THR A 220 -15.97 -1.29 25.50
N ASN A 221 -17.03 -2.00 25.90
CA ASN A 221 -17.36 -2.26 27.31
C ASN A 221 -16.50 -3.36 27.96
N MET A 222 -15.88 -4.21 27.15
CA MET A 222 -15.10 -5.37 27.61
C MET A 222 -13.61 -5.21 27.30
N ASP A 223 -12.82 -6.21 27.66
CA ASP A 223 -11.41 -6.22 27.26
C ASP A 223 -11.29 -6.32 25.72
N PRO A 224 -10.26 -5.73 25.10
CA PRO A 224 -10.15 -5.62 23.63
C PRO A 224 -10.28 -6.95 22.88
N GLU A 225 -9.86 -8.06 23.50
CA GLU A 225 -9.95 -9.42 22.95
C GLU A 225 -11.39 -9.88 22.69
N ALA A 226 -12.37 -9.29 23.40
CA ALA A 226 -13.78 -9.57 23.18
C ALA A 226 -14.24 -9.15 21.77
N VAL A 227 -13.56 -8.17 21.15
CA VAL A 227 -13.76 -7.83 19.74
C VAL A 227 -12.84 -8.73 18.91
N THR A 228 -13.40 -9.85 18.46
CA THR A 228 -12.66 -10.92 17.77
C THR A 228 -11.95 -10.44 16.50
N THR A 229 -10.88 -11.13 16.11
CA THR A 229 -10.14 -10.83 14.87
C THR A 229 -11.04 -10.83 13.63
N ALA A 230 -12.00 -11.75 13.55
CA ALA A 230 -12.97 -11.79 12.45
C ALA A 230 -13.82 -10.51 12.39
N TYR A 231 -14.35 -10.06 13.53
CA TYR A 231 -15.14 -8.83 13.59
C TYR A 231 -14.29 -7.58 13.32
N ARG A 232 -13.03 -7.55 13.77
CA ARG A 232 -12.09 -6.47 13.42
C ARG A 232 -11.83 -6.40 11.92
N ARG A 233 -11.62 -7.54 11.25
CA ARG A 233 -11.47 -7.62 9.78
C ARG A 233 -12.72 -7.12 9.07
N PHE A 234 -13.91 -7.52 9.54
CA PHE A 234 -15.18 -6.99 9.04
C PHE A 234 -15.23 -5.45 9.12
N LEU A 235 -14.94 -4.86 10.29
CA LEU A 235 -14.95 -3.40 10.45
C LEU A 235 -13.92 -2.69 9.55
N ILE A 236 -12.72 -3.26 9.42
CA ILE A 236 -11.68 -2.73 8.51
C ILE A 236 -12.17 -2.74 7.05
N ASN A 237 -12.80 -3.84 6.62
CA ASN A 237 -13.33 -3.94 5.26
C ASN A 237 -14.48 -2.97 5.02
N GLN A 238 -15.36 -2.77 6.02
CA GLN A 238 -16.43 -1.79 5.96
C GLN A 238 -15.91 -0.34 5.94
N LEU A 239 -14.85 -0.02 6.71
CA LEU A 239 -14.18 1.28 6.64
C LEU A 239 -13.65 1.54 5.23
N ARG A 240 -12.96 0.55 4.67
CA ARG A 240 -12.39 0.64 3.32
C ARG A 240 -13.46 0.85 2.25
N ALA A 241 -14.54 0.08 2.31
CA ALA A 241 -15.63 0.17 1.36
C ALA A 241 -16.40 1.50 1.44
N ASN A 242 -16.56 2.06 2.64
CA ASN A 242 -17.38 3.26 2.84
C ASN A 242 -16.63 4.58 2.63
N PHE A 243 -15.36 4.64 3.00
CA PHE A 243 -14.60 5.90 3.01
C PHE A 243 -13.48 5.97 1.97
N GLY A 244 -13.16 4.84 1.31
CA GLY A 244 -12.00 4.75 0.43
C GLY A 244 -10.72 4.58 1.26
N PHE A 245 -10.08 3.42 1.13
CA PHE A 245 -8.75 3.12 1.68
C PHE A 245 -8.12 1.97 0.88
N GLU A 246 -8.40 1.95 -0.43
CA GLU A 246 -7.77 1.01 -1.34
C GLU A 246 -6.26 1.28 -1.37
N GLY A 247 -5.47 0.20 -1.42
CA GLY A 247 -4.01 0.26 -1.32
C GLY A 247 -3.46 0.63 0.05
N CYS A 248 -4.31 0.91 1.05
CA CYS A 248 -3.86 1.43 2.35
C CYS A 248 -3.96 0.40 3.49
N PRO A 249 -2.94 0.34 4.37
CA PRO A 249 -3.05 -0.40 5.62
C PRO A 249 -3.91 0.39 6.61
N ILE A 250 -4.99 -0.22 7.10
CA ILE A 250 -5.83 0.34 8.16
C ILE A 250 -5.46 -0.30 9.49
N ARG A 251 -5.10 0.50 10.49
CA ARG A 251 -4.83 0.02 11.85
C ARG A 251 -6.05 0.25 12.73
N LEU A 252 -6.63 -0.82 13.25
CA LEU A 252 -7.75 -0.74 14.19
C LEU A 252 -7.33 -1.09 15.62
N LYS A 253 -7.32 -0.10 16.50
CA LYS A 253 -7.10 -0.25 17.94
C LYS A 253 -8.44 -0.31 18.67
N ILE A 254 -8.59 -1.29 19.56
CA ILE A 254 -9.77 -1.43 20.43
C ILE A 254 -9.34 -1.09 21.85
N ARG A 255 -10.11 -0.25 22.54
CA ARG A 255 -9.84 0.17 23.93
C ARG A 255 -11.05 -0.09 24.81
N LYS A 256 -10.82 -0.60 26.03
CA LYS A 256 -11.86 -0.70 27.05
C LYS A 256 -12.20 0.70 27.57
N ARG A 257 -13.48 1.03 27.63
CA ARG A 257 -13.97 2.29 28.19
C ARG A 257 -13.51 2.42 29.64
N GLY A 258 -12.98 3.60 30.00
CA GLY A 258 -12.48 3.88 31.36
C GLY A 258 -11.00 3.55 31.61
N LYS A 259 -10.30 2.87 30.70
CA LYS A 259 -8.83 2.72 30.77
C LYS A 259 -8.15 3.84 29.96
N ARG A 260 -7.41 4.73 30.64
CA ARG A 260 -6.54 5.73 30.01
C ARG A 260 -5.18 5.09 29.75
N ASP A 261 -4.96 4.58 28.53
CA ASP A 261 -3.60 4.22 28.09
C ASP A 261 -3.01 5.40 27.31
N LEU A 262 -1.91 5.94 27.83
CA LEU A 262 -1.05 6.94 27.20
C LEU A 262 -0.69 6.46 25.78
N ILE A 263 -0.92 7.30 24.79
CA ILE A 263 -0.51 7.02 23.42
C ILE A 263 0.99 7.33 23.35
N VAL A 264 1.81 6.29 23.26
CA VAL A 264 3.18 6.37 22.71
C VAL A 264 3.10 5.95 21.24
#